data_AF-A0A223ELR2-F1
#
_entry.id   AF-A0A223ELR2-F1
#
_cell.length_a   1.000
_cell.length_b   1.000
_cell.length_c   1.000
_cell.angle_alpha   90.00
_cell.angle_beta   90.00
_cell.angle_gamma   90.00
#
_symmetry.space_group_name_H-M   'P 1'
#
loop_
_entity.id
_entity.type
_entity.pdbx_description
1 polymer ?
#
loop_
_entity_poly.entity_id
_entity_poly.type
_entity_poly.pdbx_seq_one_letter_code
_entity_poly.pdbx_strand_id
1 'polypeptide(L)'
;MEGILKRKMTMITVAVAFVATGIYFFLQQGDNPADTEDIFSIAAKEAEIEQSENQTDTEPVIIKVDVKGAVKSPGIFTAQAGDRVIDLISAAGSFTDKADKDKVNFAQIVEDQMVIYVPEIGEEDKGYLENMQVGSSGDAVSGGTSGGLVNLNTATQEDLETLTGIGPSKANAILEYRETVGKFKEVDELKKVTGIGDKTFERLRDSILVK
;
A
#
# COMPACT_ATOMS: atom_id res chain seq x y z
N MET A 1 -23.32 95.68 -37.31
CA MET A 1 -22.23 94.72 -37.01
C MET A 1 -22.41 93.99 -35.66
N GLU A 2 -23.50 94.19 -34.92
CA GLU A 2 -23.67 93.58 -33.59
C GLU A 2 -24.18 92.13 -33.58
N GLY A 3 -24.90 91.69 -34.63
CA GLY A 3 -25.49 90.34 -34.68
C GLY A 3 -24.49 89.20 -34.88
N ILE A 4 -23.40 89.45 -35.63
CA ILE A 4 -22.36 88.44 -35.89
C ILE A 4 -21.50 88.23 -34.65
N LEU A 5 -21.23 89.30 -33.89
CA LEU A 5 -20.43 89.23 -32.68
C LEU A 5 -21.17 88.47 -31.55
N LYS A 6 -22.49 88.68 -31.41
CA LYS A 6 -23.32 87.94 -30.45
C LYS A 6 -23.36 86.43 -30.71
N ARG A 7 -23.42 85.99 -31.98
CA ARG A 7 -23.42 84.57 -32.38
C ARG A 7 -22.07 83.88 -32.12
N LYS A 8 -20.96 84.59 -32.38
CA LYS A 8 -19.62 84.07 -32.06
C LYS A 8 -19.41 83.95 -30.54
N MET A 9 -19.88 84.93 -29.78
CA MET A 9 -19.82 84.88 -28.31
C MET A 9 -20.64 83.71 -27.74
N THR A 10 -21.84 83.44 -28.28
CA THR A 10 -22.68 82.31 -27.83
C THR A 10 -22.07 80.94 -28.19
N MET A 11 -21.42 80.81 -29.35
CA MET A 11 -20.72 79.56 -29.70
C MET A 11 -19.50 79.32 -28.80
N ILE A 12 -18.76 80.38 -28.45
CA ILE A 12 -17.60 80.26 -27.53
C ILE A 12 -18.06 79.85 -26.13
N THR A 13 -19.16 80.43 -25.62
CA THR A 13 -19.67 80.05 -24.29
C THR A 13 -20.17 78.62 -24.24
N VAL A 14 -20.78 78.11 -25.31
CA VAL A 14 -21.21 76.70 -25.39
C VAL A 14 -20.01 75.77 -25.47
N ALA A 15 -18.97 76.12 -26.24
CA ALA A 15 -17.75 75.33 -26.32
C ALA A 15 -17.01 75.26 -24.97
N VAL A 16 -16.91 76.37 -24.25
CA VAL A 16 -16.29 76.41 -22.91
C VAL A 16 -17.11 75.60 -21.90
N ALA A 17 -18.44 75.63 -21.97
CA ALA A 17 -19.30 74.81 -21.12
C ALA A 17 -19.12 73.31 -21.38
N PHE A 18 -18.96 72.89 -22.65
CA PHE A 18 -18.67 71.49 -23.02
C PHE A 18 -17.28 71.02 -22.55
N VAL A 19 -16.27 71.88 -22.65
CA VAL A 19 -14.93 71.57 -22.16
C VAL A 19 -14.92 71.49 -20.63
N ALA A 20 -15.62 72.39 -19.94
CA ALA A 20 -15.74 72.36 -18.49
C ALA A 20 -16.51 71.12 -17.98
N THR A 21 -17.56 70.69 -18.67
CA THR A 21 -18.27 69.44 -18.35
C THR A 21 -17.44 68.20 -18.67
N GLY A 22 -16.68 68.21 -19.77
CA GLY A 22 -15.72 67.15 -20.09
C GLY A 22 -14.62 67.03 -19.03
N ILE A 23 -14.05 68.15 -18.59
CA ILE A 23 -13.05 68.18 -17.51
C ILE A 23 -13.68 67.77 -16.17
N TYR A 24 -14.90 68.20 -15.86
CA TYR A 24 -15.61 67.77 -14.65
C TYR A 24 -15.87 66.26 -14.64
N PHE A 25 -16.24 65.68 -15.79
CA PHE A 25 -16.43 64.24 -15.94
C PHE A 25 -15.10 63.47 -15.91
N PHE A 26 -14.03 64.05 -16.46
CA PHE A 26 -12.68 63.50 -16.41
C PHE A 26 -12.08 63.56 -14.99
N LEU A 27 -12.40 64.59 -14.22
CA LEU A 27 -12.02 64.72 -12.81
C LEU A 27 -12.92 63.89 -11.86
N GLN A 28 -14.10 63.43 -12.32
CA GLN A 28 -14.92 62.43 -11.63
C GLN A 28 -14.54 60.98 -11.98
N GLN A 29 -13.83 60.74 -13.09
CA GLN A 29 -13.07 59.51 -13.32
C GLN A 29 -11.78 59.56 -12.50
N GLY A 30 -11.92 59.51 -11.17
CA GLY A 30 -10.80 59.22 -10.29
C GLY A 30 -10.32 57.80 -10.56
N ASP A 31 -9.01 57.66 -10.74
CA ASP A 31 -8.30 56.40 -10.92
C ASP A 31 -8.79 55.34 -9.93
N ASN A 32 -9.63 54.41 -10.40
CA ASN A 32 -9.80 53.15 -9.69
C ASN A 32 -8.46 52.42 -9.85
N PRO A 33 -7.75 52.12 -8.75
CA PRO A 33 -6.54 51.31 -8.85
C PRO A 33 -6.94 50.00 -9.54
N ALA A 34 -6.24 49.72 -10.64
CA ALA A 34 -6.37 48.48 -11.40
C ALA A 34 -6.55 47.31 -10.43
N ASP A 35 -7.68 46.62 -10.58
CA ASP A 35 -8.08 45.47 -9.80
C ASP A 35 -6.89 44.51 -9.64
N THR A 36 -6.27 44.55 -8.47
CA THR A 36 -5.28 43.57 -8.02
C THR A 36 -6.03 42.35 -7.46
N GLU A 37 -7.03 41.88 -8.19
CA GLU A 37 -7.91 40.77 -7.81
C GLU A 37 -7.65 39.52 -8.67
N ASP A 38 -6.69 39.57 -9.61
CA ASP A 38 -6.45 38.46 -10.56
C ASP A 38 -5.14 37.69 -10.35
N ILE A 39 -4.48 37.85 -9.19
CA ILE A 39 -3.28 37.05 -8.85
C ILE A 39 -3.62 35.97 -7.82
N PHE A 40 -4.58 36.20 -6.93
CA PHE A 40 -5.03 35.20 -5.95
C PHE A 40 -6.09 34.23 -6.51
N SER A 41 -6.83 34.62 -7.54
CA SER A 41 -7.78 33.74 -8.23
C SER A 41 -7.07 32.67 -9.07
N ILE A 42 -5.92 32.99 -9.67
CA ILE A 42 -5.12 32.02 -10.44
C ILE A 42 -4.45 31.02 -9.50
N ALA A 43 -3.90 31.45 -8.36
CA ALA A 43 -3.31 30.52 -7.39
C ALA A 43 -4.34 29.59 -6.72
N ALA A 44 -5.57 30.07 -6.46
CA ALA A 44 -6.65 29.23 -5.95
C ALA A 44 -7.19 28.27 -7.03
N LYS A 45 -7.18 28.69 -8.30
CA LYS A 45 -7.65 27.87 -9.43
C LYS A 45 -6.60 26.85 -9.90
N GLU A 46 -5.31 27.16 -9.78
CA GLU A 46 -4.22 26.20 -10.03
C GLU A 46 -4.08 25.21 -8.87
N ALA A 47 -4.37 25.61 -7.63
CA ALA A 47 -4.47 24.67 -6.50
C ALA A 47 -5.70 23.73 -6.58
N GLU A 48 -6.78 24.13 -7.28
CA GLU A 48 -7.92 23.24 -7.56
C GLU A 48 -7.67 22.32 -8.77
N ILE A 49 -6.86 22.72 -9.75
CA ILE A 49 -6.58 21.90 -10.94
C ILE A 49 -5.56 20.79 -10.64
N GLU A 50 -4.62 20.99 -9.71
CA GLU A 50 -3.61 19.95 -9.39
C GLU A 50 -4.09 18.83 -8.44
N GLN A 51 -5.30 18.91 -7.86
CA GLN A 51 -5.86 17.81 -7.05
C GLN A 51 -6.78 16.84 -7.83
N SER A 52 -6.98 17.06 -9.13
CA SER A 52 -7.93 16.27 -9.93
C SER A 52 -7.28 15.36 -11.00
N GLU A 53 -6.00 15.00 -10.87
CA GLU A 53 -5.31 14.07 -11.78
C GLU A 53 -4.50 12.97 -11.07
N ASN A 54 -5.05 12.39 -10.01
CA ASN A 54 -4.64 11.04 -9.60
C ASN A 54 -5.79 10.18 -9.11
N GLN A 55 -6.91 10.21 -9.84
CA GLN A 55 -7.85 9.10 -9.83
C GLN A 55 -7.45 8.14 -10.95
N THR A 56 -6.45 7.32 -10.70
CA THR A 56 -6.45 6.00 -11.34
C THR A 56 -7.76 5.35 -10.94
N ASP A 57 -8.69 5.25 -11.89
CA ASP A 57 -9.80 4.29 -11.89
C ASP A 57 -9.17 2.90 -11.72
N THR A 58 -8.89 2.56 -10.47
CA THR A 58 -8.33 1.28 -10.09
C THR A 58 -9.58 0.46 -9.88
N GLU A 59 -9.89 -0.45 -10.81
CA GLU A 59 -11.01 -1.37 -10.61
C GLU A 59 -10.89 -2.00 -9.21
N PRO A 60 -12.00 -2.14 -8.47
CA PRO A 60 -11.94 -2.62 -7.10
C PRO A 60 -11.33 -4.03 -7.10
N VAL A 61 -10.14 -4.15 -6.52
CA VAL A 61 -9.49 -5.45 -6.33
C VAL A 61 -10.31 -6.22 -5.31
N ILE A 62 -11.03 -7.24 -5.78
CA ILE A 62 -11.82 -8.12 -4.91
C ILE A 62 -10.89 -9.16 -4.32
N ILE A 63 -10.70 -9.09 -3.00
CA ILE A 63 -9.89 -10.01 -2.22
C ILE A 63 -10.78 -11.16 -1.74
N LYS A 64 -10.37 -12.42 -1.89
CA LYS A 64 -11.09 -13.58 -1.34
C LYS A 64 -10.31 -14.21 -0.19
N VAL A 65 -10.99 -14.36 0.96
CA VAL A 65 -10.40 -14.85 2.22
C VAL A 65 -11.23 -16.02 2.74
N ASP A 66 -10.59 -17.11 3.14
CA ASP A 66 -11.24 -18.28 3.75
C ASP A 66 -11.20 -18.16 5.29
N VAL A 67 -12.35 -17.96 5.92
CA VAL A 67 -12.49 -17.82 7.38
C VAL A 67 -12.97 -19.14 7.98
N LYS A 68 -12.17 -19.70 8.89
CA LYS A 68 -12.38 -21.01 9.53
C LYS A 68 -12.38 -20.91 11.05
N GLY A 69 -12.84 -21.98 11.70
CA GLY A 69 -12.75 -22.16 13.14
C GLY A 69 -13.95 -21.57 13.89
N ALA A 70 -13.71 -21.04 15.08
CA ALA A 70 -14.69 -20.63 16.08
C ALA A 70 -15.40 -19.29 15.77
N VAL A 71 -15.86 -19.11 14.53
CA VAL A 71 -16.76 -18.02 14.07
C VAL A 71 -18.15 -18.57 13.80
N LYS A 72 -19.20 -17.73 13.81
CA LYS A 72 -20.59 -18.20 13.65
C LYS A 72 -20.87 -18.78 12.26
N SER A 73 -20.29 -18.17 11.23
CA SER A 73 -20.50 -18.55 9.83
C SER A 73 -19.14 -18.71 9.12
N PRO A 74 -18.44 -19.84 9.27
CA PRO A 74 -17.21 -20.12 8.52
C PRO A 74 -17.48 -20.19 7.00
N GLY A 75 -16.50 -19.81 6.19
CA GLY A 75 -16.61 -19.84 4.73
C GLY A 75 -15.69 -18.84 4.03
N ILE A 76 -15.87 -18.70 2.72
CA ILE A 76 -15.11 -17.75 1.90
C ILE A 76 -15.84 -16.41 1.87
N PHE A 77 -15.14 -15.34 2.20
CA PHE A 77 -15.63 -13.97 2.22
C PHE A 77 -14.87 -13.11 1.21
N THR A 78 -15.51 -12.03 0.79
CA THR A 78 -14.90 -11.01 -0.06
C THR A 78 -14.53 -9.80 0.78
N ALA A 79 -13.35 -9.24 0.51
CA ALA A 79 -12.82 -8.05 1.16
C ALA A 79 -12.35 -7.03 0.12
N GLN A 80 -12.17 -5.79 0.58
CA GLN A 80 -11.53 -4.72 -0.16
C GLN A 80 -10.09 -4.52 0.30
N ALA A 81 -9.28 -3.86 -0.52
CA ALA A 81 -7.93 -3.48 -0.15
C ALA A 81 -7.95 -2.60 1.12
N GLY A 82 -7.26 -3.04 2.17
CA GLY A 82 -7.19 -2.35 3.45
C GLY A 82 -8.14 -2.86 4.53
N ASP A 83 -9.07 -3.77 4.19
CA ASP A 83 -9.88 -4.46 5.18
C ASP A 83 -8.99 -5.26 6.14
N ARG A 84 -9.43 -5.36 7.40
CA ARG A 84 -8.71 -6.09 8.44
C ARG A 84 -9.40 -7.39 8.78
N VAL A 85 -8.68 -8.28 9.45
CA VAL A 85 -9.18 -9.57 9.96
C VAL A 85 -10.48 -9.37 10.77
N ILE A 86 -10.59 -8.32 11.57
CA ILE A 86 -11.80 -8.04 12.35
C ILE A 86 -13.04 -7.76 11.49
N ASP A 87 -12.86 -7.16 10.32
CA ASP A 87 -13.95 -6.82 9.41
C ASP A 87 -14.53 -8.11 8.81
N LEU A 88 -13.65 -9.04 8.40
CA LEU A 88 -14.07 -10.35 7.91
C LEU A 88 -14.67 -11.24 8.99
N ILE A 89 -14.14 -11.20 10.21
CA ILE A 89 -14.75 -11.95 11.33
C ILE A 89 -16.14 -11.38 11.65
N SER A 90 -16.32 -10.07 11.55
CA SER A 90 -17.64 -9.45 11.70
C SER A 90 -18.60 -9.89 10.59
N ALA A 91 -18.15 -9.94 9.34
CA ALA A 91 -18.91 -10.50 8.21
C ALA A 91 -19.24 -11.99 8.39
N ALA A 92 -18.35 -12.76 9.04
CA ALA A 92 -18.56 -14.16 9.42
C ALA A 92 -19.50 -14.34 10.64
N GLY A 93 -20.23 -13.30 11.05
CA GLY A 93 -21.18 -13.35 12.16
C GLY A 93 -20.54 -13.20 13.54
N SER A 94 -19.29 -12.73 13.60
CA SER A 94 -18.44 -12.62 14.78
C SER A 94 -17.98 -13.97 15.37
N PHE A 95 -17.18 -13.88 16.43
CA PHE A 95 -16.74 -15.02 17.22
C PHE A 95 -17.89 -15.80 17.86
N THR A 96 -17.69 -17.10 18.03
CA THR A 96 -18.48 -17.92 18.96
C THR A 96 -17.99 -17.74 20.40
N ASP A 97 -18.76 -18.23 21.39
CA ASP A 97 -18.39 -18.15 22.81
C ASP A 97 -17.18 -19.02 23.18
N LYS A 98 -16.81 -19.96 22.30
CA LYS A 98 -15.66 -20.84 22.48
C LYS A 98 -14.38 -20.30 21.86
N ALA A 99 -14.44 -19.19 21.13
CA ALA A 99 -13.30 -18.66 20.40
C ALA A 99 -12.22 -18.14 21.35
N ASP A 100 -10.98 -18.54 21.10
CA ASP A 100 -9.80 -17.93 21.71
C ASP A 100 -9.39 -16.70 20.90
N LYS A 101 -9.92 -15.56 21.34
CA LYS A 101 -9.73 -14.26 20.71
C LYS A 101 -8.29 -13.77 20.80
N ASP A 102 -7.57 -14.14 21.86
CA ASP A 102 -6.22 -13.65 22.12
C ASP A 102 -5.18 -14.26 21.16
N LYS A 103 -5.58 -15.30 20.41
CA LYS A 103 -4.77 -15.98 19.40
C LYS A 103 -4.93 -15.43 17.98
N VAL A 104 -5.71 -14.37 17.79
CA VAL A 104 -6.01 -13.82 16.46
C VAL A 104 -5.58 -12.36 16.37
N ASN A 105 -4.78 -12.02 15.35
CA ASN A 105 -4.39 -10.64 15.09
C ASN A 105 -5.50 -9.87 14.36
N PHE A 106 -6.40 -9.23 15.12
CA PHE A 106 -7.53 -8.45 14.57
C PHE A 106 -7.12 -7.29 13.67
N ALA A 107 -5.94 -6.73 13.90
CA ALA A 107 -5.44 -5.59 13.16
C ALA A 107 -4.79 -5.98 11.84
N GLN A 108 -4.53 -7.25 11.57
CA GLN A 108 -3.90 -7.67 10.33
C GLN A 108 -4.77 -7.29 9.12
N ILE A 109 -4.15 -6.68 8.11
CA ILE A 109 -4.78 -6.43 6.81
C ILE A 109 -4.94 -7.75 6.07
N VAL A 110 -6.06 -7.94 5.39
CA VAL A 110 -6.28 -9.16 4.61
C VAL A 110 -5.72 -9.05 3.20
N GLU A 111 -5.30 -10.20 2.68
CA GLU A 111 -4.74 -10.35 1.34
C GLU A 111 -5.51 -11.43 0.57
N ASP A 112 -5.40 -11.42 -0.76
CA ASP A 112 -6.07 -12.41 -1.58
C ASP A 112 -5.53 -13.81 -1.29
N GLN A 113 -6.41 -14.81 -1.29
CA GLN A 113 -6.11 -16.20 -0.97
C GLN A 113 -5.67 -16.43 0.50
N MET A 114 -5.80 -15.43 1.37
CA MET A 114 -5.52 -15.57 2.80
C MET A 114 -6.51 -16.54 3.46
N VAL A 115 -6.03 -17.29 4.44
CA VAL A 115 -6.85 -18.11 5.35
C VAL A 115 -6.77 -17.51 6.74
N ILE A 116 -7.92 -17.27 7.36
CA ILE A 116 -8.03 -16.83 8.76
C ILE A 116 -8.58 -18.01 9.56
N TYR A 117 -7.82 -18.48 10.53
CA TYR A 117 -8.29 -19.49 11.48
C TYR A 117 -8.50 -18.88 12.86
N VAL A 118 -9.69 -19.10 13.42
CA VAL A 118 -10.02 -18.71 14.79
C VAL A 118 -10.05 -19.97 15.66
N PRO A 119 -9.08 -20.19 16.55
CA PRO A 119 -9.06 -21.38 17.42
C PRO A 119 -10.14 -21.33 18.52
N GLU A 120 -10.49 -22.49 19.06
CA GLU A 120 -11.24 -22.58 20.33
C GLU A 120 -10.31 -22.44 21.55
N ILE A 121 -10.86 -22.05 22.71
CA ILE A 121 -10.12 -21.95 23.97
C ILE A 121 -9.55 -23.31 24.35
N GLY A 122 -8.22 -23.40 24.44
CA GLY A 122 -7.49 -24.62 24.75
C GLY A 122 -7.23 -25.53 23.54
N GLU A 123 -7.55 -25.09 22.32
CA GLU A 123 -7.11 -25.77 21.10
C GLU A 123 -5.62 -25.57 20.87
N GLU A 124 -4.87 -26.67 20.66
CA GLU A 124 -3.47 -26.59 20.23
C GLU A 124 -3.37 -26.05 18.81
N ASP A 125 -2.37 -25.20 18.56
CA ASP A 125 -2.18 -24.56 17.27
C ASP A 125 -1.97 -25.61 16.16
N LYS A 126 -2.90 -25.65 15.20
CA LYS A 126 -2.85 -26.57 14.06
C LYS A 126 -1.98 -26.05 12.90
N GLY A 127 -1.20 -25.00 13.12
CA GLY A 127 -0.28 -24.45 12.11
C GLY A 127 -0.98 -23.59 11.05
N TYR A 128 -2.25 -23.22 11.24
CA TYR A 128 -2.92 -22.26 10.36
C TYR A 128 -2.42 -20.81 10.57
N LEU A 129 -1.69 -20.56 11.66
CA LEU A 129 -1.10 -19.27 12.01
C LEU A 129 0.34 -19.09 11.52
N GLU A 130 0.90 -20.06 10.78
CA GLU A 130 2.33 -20.11 10.43
C GLU A 130 2.79 -18.98 9.48
N ASN A 131 1.86 -18.20 8.91
CA ASN A 131 2.16 -16.99 8.14
C ASN A 131 2.04 -15.68 8.94
N MET A 132 1.76 -15.72 10.25
CA MET A 132 1.86 -14.54 11.11
C MET A 132 3.31 -14.34 11.55
N GLN A 133 4.13 -13.78 10.66
CA GLN A 133 5.39 -13.14 11.06
C GLN A 133 5.04 -11.88 11.88
N VAL A 134 4.70 -12.08 13.16
CA VAL A 134 4.67 -11.00 14.13
C VAL A 134 6.11 -10.80 14.58
N GLY A 135 6.70 -9.69 14.18
CA GLY A 135 7.96 -9.23 14.74
C GLY A 135 7.83 -9.10 16.26
N SER A 136 8.35 -10.07 16.99
CA SER A 136 8.76 -9.89 18.37
C SER A 136 10.06 -10.67 18.58
N SER A 137 11.11 -9.88 18.75
CA SER A 137 12.46 -10.29 19.06
C SER A 137 12.53 -11.17 20.31
N GLY A 138 13.16 -12.34 20.14
CA GLY A 138 13.86 -13.09 21.19
C GLY A 138 12.97 -13.85 22.19
N ASP A 139 12.79 -15.14 21.97
CA ASP A 139 13.53 -16.16 22.74
C ASP A 139 13.33 -17.53 22.10
N ALA A 140 14.36 -18.37 22.18
CA ALA A 140 14.45 -19.65 21.51
C ALA A 140 13.35 -20.63 21.96
N VAL A 141 12.61 -21.20 20.99
CA VAL A 141 12.02 -22.52 21.16
C VAL A 141 12.45 -23.42 20.00
N SER A 142 13.50 -24.17 20.30
CA SER A 142 13.94 -25.43 19.73
C SER A 142 13.04 -25.98 18.62
N GLY A 143 13.53 -25.90 17.37
CA GLY A 143 13.05 -26.63 16.21
C GLY A 143 13.11 -28.14 16.46
N GLY A 144 12.03 -28.68 16.99
CA GLY A 144 11.78 -30.10 17.18
C GLY A 144 11.20 -30.72 15.92
N THR A 145 12.09 -31.08 15.00
CA THR A 145 11.93 -32.04 13.90
C THR A 145 10.66 -32.90 13.92
N SER A 146 9.77 -32.68 12.95
CA SER A 146 8.87 -33.72 12.46
C SER A 146 9.02 -33.84 10.94
N GLY A 147 10.06 -34.54 10.50
CA GLY A 147 10.13 -35.30 9.24
C GLY A 147 9.73 -34.62 7.93
N GLY A 148 9.71 -33.29 7.87
CA GLY A 148 9.38 -32.52 6.66
C GLY A 148 10.62 -32.27 5.82
N LEU A 149 10.48 -32.33 4.49
CA LEU A 149 11.55 -31.91 3.58
C LEU A 149 11.81 -30.40 3.73
N VAL A 150 13.07 -30.02 3.78
CA VAL A 150 13.50 -28.62 3.87
C VAL A 150 13.36 -27.94 2.50
N ASN A 151 12.61 -26.83 2.44
CA ASN A 151 12.44 -26.10 1.19
C ASN A 151 13.68 -25.23 0.89
N LEU A 152 14.37 -25.51 -0.21
CA LEU A 152 15.56 -24.78 -0.63
C LEU A 152 15.33 -23.31 -0.97
N ASN A 153 14.09 -22.84 -1.17
CA ASN A 153 13.81 -21.43 -1.49
C ASN A 153 13.39 -20.60 -0.28
N THR A 154 12.88 -21.22 0.78
CA THR A 154 12.29 -20.53 1.94
C THR A 154 12.97 -20.88 3.26
N ALA A 155 13.77 -21.95 3.33
CA ALA A 155 14.44 -22.39 4.55
C ALA A 155 15.42 -21.33 5.06
N THR A 156 15.43 -21.13 6.37
CA THR A 156 16.41 -20.28 7.06
C THR A 156 17.78 -20.96 7.15
N GLN A 157 18.80 -20.25 7.60
CA GLN A 157 20.12 -20.84 7.82
C GLN A 157 20.06 -22.02 8.82
N GLU A 158 19.30 -21.84 9.90
CA GLU A 158 19.11 -22.85 10.95
C GLU A 158 18.43 -24.09 10.40
N ASP A 159 17.38 -23.92 9.59
CA ASP A 159 16.70 -25.03 8.91
C ASP A 159 17.63 -25.80 7.97
N LEU A 160 18.50 -25.09 7.24
CA LEU A 160 19.49 -25.72 6.35
C LEU A 160 20.55 -26.48 7.14
N GLU A 161 20.94 -26.01 8.33
CA GLU A 161 21.91 -26.69 9.20
C GLU A 161 21.36 -27.97 9.84
N THR A 162 20.03 -28.16 9.86
CA THR A 162 19.43 -29.45 10.28
C THR A 162 19.73 -30.58 9.29
N LEU A 163 20.13 -30.25 8.06
CA LEU A 163 20.40 -31.21 7.01
C LEU A 163 21.73 -31.94 7.22
N THR A 164 21.71 -33.26 7.04
CA THR A 164 22.89 -34.10 7.30
C THR A 164 24.08 -33.70 6.42
N GLY A 165 25.12 -33.17 7.05
CA GLY A 165 26.36 -32.76 6.36
C GLY A 165 26.32 -31.35 5.75
N ILE A 166 25.30 -30.56 6.09
CA ILE A 166 25.28 -29.11 5.95
C ILE A 166 25.65 -28.50 7.31
N GLY A 167 26.55 -27.53 7.29
CA GLY A 167 26.88 -26.71 8.43
C GLY A 167 26.96 -25.24 7.99
N PRO A 168 27.35 -24.31 8.89
CA PRO A 168 27.20 -22.87 8.66
C PRO A 168 27.76 -22.37 7.33
N SER A 169 28.95 -22.86 6.94
CA SER A 169 29.57 -22.48 5.67
C SER A 169 28.78 -22.91 4.44
N LYS A 170 28.18 -24.11 4.46
CA LYS A 170 27.38 -24.60 3.32
C LYS A 170 25.97 -24.00 3.33
N ALA A 171 25.39 -23.79 4.51
CA ALA A 171 24.11 -23.11 4.64
C ALA A 171 24.20 -21.69 4.07
N ASN A 172 25.26 -20.95 4.41
CA ASN A 172 25.54 -19.63 3.83
C ASN A 172 25.73 -19.69 2.31
N ALA A 173 26.45 -20.68 1.78
CA ALA A 173 26.61 -20.82 0.33
C ALA A 173 25.27 -21.06 -0.39
N ILE A 174 24.33 -21.77 0.23
CA ILE A 174 22.98 -21.97 -0.31
C ILE A 174 22.20 -20.65 -0.32
N LEU A 175 22.28 -19.86 0.75
CA LEU A 175 21.63 -18.54 0.83
C LEU A 175 22.22 -17.57 -0.19
N GLU A 176 23.54 -17.50 -0.31
CA GLU A 176 24.24 -16.67 -1.29
C GLU A 176 23.87 -17.04 -2.73
N TYR A 177 23.69 -18.33 -3.01
CA TYR A 177 23.21 -18.78 -4.33
C TYR A 177 21.81 -18.22 -4.64
N ARG A 178 20.90 -18.16 -3.65
CA ARG A 178 19.56 -17.58 -3.83
C ARG A 178 19.61 -16.10 -4.19
N GLU A 179 20.56 -15.38 -3.61
CA GLU A 179 20.72 -13.95 -3.82
C GLU A 179 21.38 -13.63 -5.16
N THR A 180 22.38 -14.42 -5.56
CA THR A 180 23.22 -14.14 -6.73
C THR A 180 22.69 -14.74 -8.01
N VAL A 181 22.17 -15.97 -7.97
CA VAL A 181 21.64 -16.71 -9.13
C VAL A 181 20.12 -16.63 -9.18
N GLY A 182 19.48 -16.57 -8.02
CA GLY A 182 18.03 -16.57 -7.87
C GLY A 182 17.51 -17.86 -7.23
N LYS A 183 16.19 -17.98 -7.14
CA LYS A 183 15.51 -19.15 -6.55
C LYS A 183 15.86 -20.44 -7.30
N PHE A 184 16.00 -21.54 -6.57
CA PHE A 184 16.17 -22.88 -7.11
C PHE A 184 14.90 -23.27 -7.88
N LYS A 185 15.08 -23.82 -9.09
CA LYS A 185 13.98 -24.33 -9.93
C LYS A 185 13.78 -25.83 -9.74
N GLU A 186 14.85 -26.53 -9.43
CA GLU A 186 14.87 -27.98 -9.22
C GLU A 186 15.90 -28.30 -8.13
N VAL A 187 15.72 -29.45 -7.48
CA VAL A 187 16.58 -29.88 -6.37
C VAL A 187 18.04 -30.06 -6.84
N ASP A 188 18.25 -30.50 -8.07
CA ASP A 188 19.57 -30.76 -8.66
C ASP A 188 20.45 -29.51 -8.79
N GLU A 189 19.85 -28.31 -8.83
CA GLU A 189 20.60 -27.05 -8.85
C GLU A 189 21.42 -26.82 -7.57
N LEU A 190 21.11 -27.54 -6.49
CA LEU A 190 21.91 -27.52 -5.27
C LEU A 190 23.37 -27.94 -5.52
N LYS A 191 23.66 -28.73 -6.57
CA LYS A 191 25.03 -29.10 -6.97
C LYS A 191 25.85 -27.94 -7.51
N LYS A 192 25.20 -26.86 -7.93
CA LYS A 192 25.85 -25.63 -8.42
C LYS A 192 26.36 -24.76 -7.26
N VAL A 193 25.96 -25.07 -6.02
CA VAL A 193 26.38 -24.36 -4.82
C VAL A 193 27.79 -24.77 -4.41
N THR A 194 28.63 -23.78 -4.14
CA THR A 194 30.00 -23.97 -3.68
C THR A 194 30.04 -24.83 -2.41
N GLY A 195 30.78 -25.94 -2.46
CA GLY A 195 30.92 -26.86 -1.32
C GLY A 195 29.87 -27.98 -1.24
N ILE A 196 28.92 -28.04 -2.19
CA ILE A 196 27.96 -29.14 -2.33
C ILE A 196 28.27 -29.94 -3.61
N GLY A 197 29.06 -31.01 -3.45
CA GLY A 197 29.29 -31.99 -4.52
C GLY A 197 28.27 -33.14 -4.50
N ASP A 198 28.33 -34.01 -5.51
CA ASP A 198 27.40 -35.14 -5.71
C ASP A 198 27.20 -35.99 -4.46
N LYS A 199 28.29 -36.33 -3.75
CA LYS A 199 28.21 -37.12 -2.52
C LYS A 199 27.41 -36.45 -1.41
N THR A 200 27.46 -35.13 -1.30
CA THR A 200 26.68 -34.39 -0.30
C THR A 200 25.24 -34.29 -0.77
N PHE A 201 25.03 -33.98 -2.04
CA PHE A 201 23.69 -33.95 -2.64
C PHE A 201 22.93 -35.26 -2.48
N GLU A 202 23.55 -36.41 -2.74
CA GLU A 202 22.91 -37.73 -2.62
C GLU A 202 22.37 -38.01 -1.21
N ARG A 203 23.06 -37.52 -0.17
CA ARG A 203 22.61 -37.65 1.22
C ARG A 203 21.47 -36.70 1.59
N LEU A 204 21.29 -35.64 0.81
CA LEU A 204 20.33 -34.57 1.08
C LEU A 204 19.07 -34.68 0.25
N ARG A 205 19.13 -35.31 -0.92
CA ARG A 205 18.05 -35.34 -1.92
C ARG A 205 16.69 -35.76 -1.33
N ASP A 206 16.68 -36.67 -0.36
CA ASP A 206 15.47 -37.23 0.24
C ASP A 206 14.95 -36.37 1.42
N SER A 207 15.69 -35.33 1.81
CA SER A 207 15.39 -34.41 2.92
C SER A 207 15.16 -32.97 2.46
N ILE A 208 15.17 -32.70 1.15
CA ILE A 208 15.04 -31.36 0.58
C ILE A 208 13.98 -31.34 -0.51
N LEU A 209 13.33 -30.20 -0.70
CA LEU A 209 12.40 -29.96 -1.81
C LEU A 209 12.57 -28.54 -2.37
N VAL A 210 11.96 -28.31 -3.52
CA VAL A 210 11.81 -26.98 -4.14
C VAL A 210 10.32 -26.71 -4.34
N LYS A 211 9.85 -25.56 -3.82
CA LYS A 211 8.52 -24.99 -4.04
C LYS A 211 8.64 -23.50 -4.34
#